data_AF-A0A7V2LXD6-F1
#
_entry.id   AF-A0A7V2LXD6-F1
#
_cell.length_a   1.000
_cell.length_b   1.000
_cell.length_c   1.000
_cell.angle_alpha   90.00
_cell.angle_beta   90.00
_cell.angle_gamma   90.00
#
_symmetry.space_group_name_H-M   'P 1'
#
loop_
_entity.id
_entity.type
_entity.pdbx_description
1 polymer ?
#
loop_
_entity_poly.entity_id
_entity_poly.type
_entity_poly.pdbx_seq_one_letter_code
_entity_poly.pdbx_strand_id
1 'polypeptide(L)'
;MKTIFIPLEPHDDILSVLDRLNWVKGHRALLLWPEEGCGLETRLDFVRLVRRARALNLRLALVTTDRRIASLAQAVGLPTFASREEALRRPWARRRR
;
A
#
# COMPACT_ATOMS: atom_id res chain seq x y z
N MET A 1 -9.19 14.19 7.85
CA MET A 1 -9.18 12.70 7.91
C MET A 1 -7.77 12.25 8.25
N LYS A 2 -7.57 11.42 9.28
CA LYS A 2 -6.23 10.94 9.67
C LYS A 2 -5.76 9.85 8.70
N THR A 3 -4.56 10.01 8.16
CA THR A 3 -3.87 8.97 7.36
C THR A 3 -2.88 8.27 8.29
N ILE A 4 -2.95 6.95 8.34
CA ILE A 4 -2.05 6.11 9.13
C ILE A 4 -0.93 5.64 8.22
N PHE A 5 0.31 5.88 8.66
CA PHE A 5 1.51 5.46 7.96
C PHE A 5 1.94 4.11 8.50
N ILE A 6 2.14 3.15 7.61
CA ILE A 6 2.63 1.82 7.94
C ILE A 6 3.98 1.66 7.23
N PRO A 7 5.10 1.95 7.92
CA PRO A 7 6.41 1.65 7.38
C PRO A 7 6.57 0.14 7.27
N LEU A 8 6.93 -0.33 6.08
CA LEU A 8 7.29 -1.71 5.84
C LEU A 8 8.77 -1.89 6.14
N GLU A 9 9.10 -3.04 6.72
CA GLU A 9 10.47 -3.42 7.05
C GLU A 9 10.99 -4.44 6.03
N PRO A 10 12.32 -4.57 5.84
CA PRO A 10 12.84 -5.51 4.84
C PRO A 10 12.49 -6.97 5.09
N HIS A 11 12.27 -7.31 6.36
CA HIS A 11 11.86 -8.63 6.82
C HIS A 11 10.33 -8.78 6.96
N ASP A 12 9.55 -7.75 6.62
CA ASP A 12 8.09 -7.88 6.60
C ASP A 12 7.65 -8.79 5.44
N ASP A 13 6.81 -9.75 5.77
CA ASP A 13 6.11 -10.59 4.80
C ASP A 13 4.66 -10.12 4.60
N ILE A 14 3.98 -10.75 3.63
CA ILE A 14 2.57 -10.44 3.36
C ILE A 14 1.66 -10.65 4.58
N LEU A 15 1.94 -11.60 5.46
CA LEU A 15 1.09 -11.89 6.62
C LEU A 15 1.21 -10.79 7.67
N SER A 16 2.43 -10.35 7.99
CA SER A 16 2.73 -9.24 8.89
C SER A 16 2.05 -7.95 8.42
N VAL A 17 2.12 -7.65 7.12
CA VAL A 17 1.47 -6.45 6.57
C VAL A 17 -0.06 -6.57 6.62
N LEU A 18 -0.61 -7.73 6.30
CA LEU A 18 -2.06 -7.97 6.37
C LEU A 18 -2.59 -7.89 7.80
N ASP A 19 -1.82 -8.32 8.79
CA ASP A 19 -2.17 -8.17 10.20
C ASP A 19 -2.15 -6.69 10.60
N ARG A 20 -1.06 -5.95 10.31
CA ARG A 20 -0.98 -4.50 10.53
C ARG A 20 -2.18 -3.75 9.94
N LEU A 21 -2.64 -4.12 8.74
CA LEU A 21 -3.84 -3.53 8.13
C LEU A 21 -5.13 -3.78 8.93
N ASN A 22 -5.24 -4.90 9.65
CA ASN A 22 -6.38 -5.24 10.48
C ASN A 22 -6.54 -4.30 11.70
N TRP A 23 -5.45 -3.69 12.15
CA TRP A 23 -5.45 -2.71 13.25
C TRP A 23 -5.92 -1.31 12.80
N VAL A 24 -5.91 -1.02 11.50
CA VAL A 24 -6.14 0.33 10.93
C VAL A 24 -7.61 0.57 10.50
N LYS A 25 -8.49 -0.44 10.66
CA LYS A 25 -9.90 -0.49 10.20
C LYS A 25 -10.59 0.88 10.04
N GLY A 26 -11.17 1.10 8.85
CA GLY A 26 -12.00 2.29 8.57
C GLY A 26 -11.23 3.58 8.26
N HIS A 27 -9.89 3.55 8.21
CA HIS A 27 -9.06 4.73 7.93
C HIS A 27 -8.33 4.66 6.57
N ARG A 28 -7.60 5.73 6.26
CA ARG A 28 -6.65 5.77 5.14
C ARG A 28 -5.31 5.20 5.61
N ALA A 29 -4.80 4.16 4.98
CA ALA A 29 -3.47 3.62 5.25
C ALA A 29 -2.52 3.87 4.10
N LEU A 30 -1.31 4.35 4.42
CA LEU A 30 -0.24 4.56 3.48
C LEU A 30 0.90 3.59 3.82
N LEU A 31 1.14 2.63 2.94
CA LEU A 31 2.29 1.71 3.06
C LEU A 31 3.54 2.45 2.58
N LEU A 32 4.60 2.46 3.40
CA LEU A 32 5.89 3.02 3.00
C LEU A 32 6.83 1.86 2.69
N TRP A 33 7.24 1.75 1.44
CA TRP A 33 8.16 0.72 1.00
C TRP A 33 9.58 1.01 1.51
N PRO A 34 10.30 0.00 2.05
CA PRO A 34 11.68 0.17 2.48
C PRO A 34 12.61 0.33 1.28
N GLU A 35 13.72 1.01 1.47
CA GLU A 35 14.74 1.19 0.41
C GLU A 35 15.40 -0.15 0.02
N GLU A 36 15.54 -1.06 0.98
CA GLU A 36 16.16 -2.38 0.80
C GLU A 36 15.20 -3.43 0.17
N GLY A 37 13.95 -3.06 -0.10
CA GLY A 37 12.91 -4.01 -0.52
C GLY A 37 12.28 -4.77 0.65
N CYS A 38 11.19 -5.50 0.40
CA CYS A 38 10.52 -6.36 1.39
C CYS A 38 9.94 -7.60 0.70
N GLY A 39 9.38 -8.55 1.45
CA GLY A 39 8.87 -9.83 0.93
C GLY A 39 7.66 -9.76 -0.02
N LEU A 40 7.27 -8.58 -0.48
CA LEU A 40 6.10 -8.33 -1.34
C LEU A 40 6.48 -8.19 -2.83
N GLU A 41 7.18 -9.16 -3.40
CA GLU A 41 7.75 -8.99 -4.75
C GLU A 41 6.82 -9.39 -5.90
N THR A 42 5.67 -10.02 -5.59
CA THR A 42 4.80 -10.60 -6.61
C THR A 42 3.49 -9.82 -6.77
N ARG A 43 2.91 -9.89 -7.98
CA ARG A 43 1.57 -9.34 -8.24
C ARG A 43 0.51 -9.89 -7.28
N LEU A 44 0.62 -11.17 -6.90
CA LEU A 44 -0.33 -11.85 -6.02
C LEU A 44 -0.37 -11.19 -4.63
N ASP A 45 0.77 -10.74 -4.13
CA ASP A 45 0.88 -10.07 -2.83
C ASP A 45 0.11 -8.76 -2.83
N PHE A 46 0.27 -7.95 -3.89
CA PHE A 46 -0.52 -6.72 -4.06
C PHE A 46 -2.01 -6.99 -4.25
N VAL A 47 -2.39 -8.09 -4.92
CA VAL A 47 -3.81 -8.51 -5.00
C VAL A 47 -4.35 -8.82 -3.61
N ARG A 48 -3.60 -9.54 -2.77
CA ARG A 48 -3.99 -9.86 -1.38
C ARG A 48 -4.16 -8.58 -0.57
N LEU A 49 -3.24 -7.62 -0.66
CA LEU A 49 -3.33 -6.32 0.00
C LEU A 49 -4.58 -5.55 -0.41
N VAL A 50 -4.83 -5.41 -1.71
CA VAL A 50 -6.01 -4.68 -2.23
C VAL A 50 -7.31 -5.35 -1.80
N ARG A 51 -7.39 -6.69 -1.83
CA ARG A 51 -8.56 -7.44 -1.37
C ARG A 51 -8.80 -7.25 0.12
N ARG A 52 -7.75 -7.31 0.94
CA ARG A 52 -7.87 -7.11 2.39
C ARG A 52 -8.29 -5.68 2.72
N ALA A 53 -7.68 -4.68 2.08
CA ALA A 53 -8.08 -3.29 2.27
C ALA A 53 -9.56 -3.06 1.89
N ARG A 54 -10.03 -3.67 0.80
CA ARG A 54 -11.46 -3.64 0.42
C ARG A 54 -12.34 -4.27 1.50
N ALA A 55 -11.97 -5.44 2.02
CA ALA A 55 -12.71 -6.13 3.07
C ALA A 55 -12.79 -5.30 4.38
N LEU A 56 -11.78 -4.48 4.66
CA LEU A 56 -11.71 -3.61 5.85
C LEU A 56 -12.28 -2.20 5.61
N ASN A 57 -12.91 -1.94 4.46
CA ASN A 57 -13.34 -0.60 4.02
C ASN A 57 -12.25 0.46 4.13
N LEU A 58 -11.01 0.04 3.92
CA LEU A 58 -9.81 0.84 4.04
C LEU A 58 -9.45 1.43 2.68
N ARG A 59 -9.05 2.70 2.67
CA ARG A 59 -8.33 3.25 1.52
C ARG A 59 -6.86 2.92 1.71
N LEU A 60 -6.25 2.29 0.73
CA LEU A 60 -4.83 1.90 0.75
C LEU A 60 -4.10 2.61 -0.39
N ALA A 61 -2.90 3.10 -0.11
CA ALA A 61 -1.95 3.52 -1.13
C ALA A 61 -0.52 3.11 -0.74
N LEU A 62 0.38 3.10 -1.71
CA LEU A 62 1.77 2.69 -1.56
C LEU A 62 2.71 3.85 -1.88
N VAL A 63 3.73 4.07 -1.06
CA VAL A 63 4.85 4.97 -1.37
C VAL A 63 6.06 4.11 -1.68
N THR A 64 6.60 4.24 -2.89
CA THR A 64 7.80 3.52 -3.31
C THR A 64 8.53 4.30 -4.39
N THR A 65 9.86 4.26 -4.36
CA THR A 65 10.73 4.77 -5.42
C THR A 65 11.02 3.72 -6.48
N ASP A 66 10.78 2.44 -6.18
CA ASP A 66 10.99 1.33 -7.11
C ASP A 66 9.89 1.29 -8.17
N ARG A 67 10.29 1.49 -9.43
CA ARG A 67 9.40 1.47 -10.61
C ARG A 67 8.76 0.12 -10.85
N ARG A 68 9.46 -0.99 -10.59
CA ARG A 68 8.95 -2.35 -10.75
C ARG A 68 7.80 -2.58 -9.79
N ILE A 69 8.03 -2.27 -8.52
CA ILE A 69 7.01 -2.40 -7.47
C ILE A 69 5.83 -1.47 -7.73
N ALA A 70 6.09 -0.21 -8.10
CA ALA A 70 5.04 0.72 -8.46
C ALA A 70 4.17 0.18 -9.61
N SER A 71 4.77 -0.39 -10.64
CA SER A 71 4.04 -0.99 -11.77
C SER A 71 3.18 -2.18 -11.34
N LEU A 72 3.70 -3.08 -10.49
CA LEU A 72 2.94 -4.22 -9.97
C LEU A 72 1.72 -3.79 -9.14
N ALA A 73 1.91 -2.80 -8.26
CA ALA A 73 0.84 -2.24 -7.45
C ALA A 73 -0.22 -1.53 -8.32
N GLN A 74 0.20 -0.71 -9.29
CA GLN A 74 -0.73 -0.04 -10.21
C GLN A 74 -1.53 -1.04 -11.06
N ALA A 75 -0.90 -2.14 -11.49
CA ALA A 75 -1.57 -3.18 -12.28
C ALA A 75 -2.74 -3.87 -11.56
N VAL A 76 -2.79 -3.80 -10.22
CA VAL A 76 -3.89 -4.32 -9.40
C VAL A 76 -4.84 -3.22 -8.90
N GLY A 77 -4.62 -1.97 -9.32
CA GLY A 77 -5.42 -0.81 -8.95
C GLY A 77 -5.08 -0.23 -7.57
N LEU A 78 -3.87 -0.48 -7.06
CA LEU A 78 -3.34 0.18 -5.86
C LEU A 78 -2.66 1.51 -6.28
N PRO A 79 -3.10 2.67 -5.75
CA PRO A 79 -2.42 3.94 -6.02
C PRO A 79 -1.01 3.94 -5.45
N THR A 80 -0.04 4.45 -6.23
CA THR A 80 1.37 4.53 -5.84
C THR A 80 1.86 5.97 -5.91
N PHE A 81 2.74 6.37 -5.00
CA PHE A 81 3.32 7.71 -4.93
C PHE A 81 4.84 7.61 -4.72
N ALA A 82 5.58 8.62 -5.16
CA ALA A 82 7.03 8.66 -4.97
C ALA A 82 7.41 9.13 -3.56
N SER A 83 6.54 9.90 -2.90
CA SER A 83 6.78 10.41 -1.55
C SER A 83 5.53 10.46 -0.68
N ARG A 84 5.75 10.53 0.64
CA ARG A 84 4.69 10.71 1.65
C ARG A 84 3.92 12.00 1.42
N GLU A 85 4.62 13.08 1.07
CA GLU A 85 4.05 14.40 0.82
C GLU A 85 3.14 14.39 -0.41
N GLU A 86 3.56 13.71 -1.48
CA GLU A 86 2.75 13.55 -2.69
C GLU A 86 1.46 12.78 -2.37
N ALA A 87 1.56 11.71 -1.58
CA ALA A 87 0.41 10.91 -1.14
C ALA A 87 -0.57 11.70 -0.26
N LEU A 88 -0.10 12.68 0.51
CA LEU A 88 -0.96 13.53 1.34
C LEU A 88 -1.63 14.65 0.55
N ARG A 89 -0.93 15.21 -0.45
CA ARG A 89 -1.43 16.30 -1.30
C ARG A 89 -2.41 15.81 -2.35
N ARG A 90 -2.18 14.63 -2.94
CA ARG A 90 -3.04 14.10 -4.01
C ARG A 90 -4.23 13.32 -3.46
N PRO A 91 -5.44 13.49 -4.04
CA PRO A 91 -6.55 12.61 -3.73
C PRO A 91 -6.20 11.18 -4.17
N TRP A 92 -6.48 10.20 -3.31
CA TRP A 92 -6.32 8.76 -3.62
C TRP A 92 -7.43 8.30 -4.56
N ALA A 93 -7.47 8.89 -5.75
CA ALA A 93 -8.42 8.55 -6.79
C ALA A 93 -8.12 7.12 -7.23
N ARG A 94 -9.01 6.18 -6.89
CA ARG A 94 -9.06 4.91 -7.60
C ARG A 94 -9.31 5.26 -9.06
N ARG A 95 -8.38 4.90 -9.95
CA ARG A 95 -8.65 4.92 -11.39
C ARG A 95 -9.80 3.93 -11.61
N ARG A 96 -11.03 4.44 -11.70
CA ARG A 96 -12.19 3.67 -12.15
C ARG A 96 -11.88 3.31 -13.60
N ARG A 97 -11.77 2.02 -13.88
CA ARG A 97 -11.85 1.47 -15.23
C ARG A 97 -13.09 0.62 -15.28
#